data_AF-A0A085WFR7-F1
#
_entry.id   AF-A0A085WFR7-F1
#
_cell.length_a   1.000
_cell.length_b   1.000
_cell.length_c   1.000
_cell.angle_alpha   90.00
_cell.angle_beta   90.00
_cell.angle_gamma   90.00
#
_symmetry.space_group_name_H-M   'P 1'
#
loop_
_entity.id
_entity.type
_entity.pdbx_description
1 polymer ?
#
loop_
_entity_poly.entity_id
_entity_poly.type
_entity_poly.pdbx_seq_one_letter_code
_entity_poly.pdbx_strand_id
1 'polypeptide(L)'
;MGSPSPIVPLLIGNEKLARTANRLIFDRGVLAFMVEFPVTPTGSSRFRLQVQANHKPEDACEATRIIDESIADSRAYLSSAFGSGV
;
A
#
# COMPACT_ATOMS: atom_id res chain seq x y z
N MET A 1 -13.17 -12.81 -0.38
CA MET A 1 -11.83 -12.75 -0.99
C MET A 1 -11.62 -14.06 -1.72
N GLY A 2 -11.73 -14.10 -3.05
CA GLY A 2 -11.72 -15.38 -3.79
C GLY A 2 -12.28 -15.37 -5.21
N SER A 3 -12.23 -14.24 -5.92
CA SER A 3 -12.44 -14.25 -7.37
C SER A 3 -11.06 -14.29 -8.03
N PRO A 4 -10.78 -15.24 -8.94
CA PRO A 4 -9.55 -15.23 -9.72
C PRO A 4 -9.46 -13.88 -10.44
N SER A 5 -8.51 -13.05 -10.03
CA SER A 5 -8.29 -11.73 -10.59
C SER A 5 -6.80 -11.45 -10.60
N PRO A 6 -6.26 -10.83 -11.67
CA PRO A 6 -4.88 -10.36 -11.69
C PRO A 6 -4.63 -9.20 -10.71
N ILE A 7 -5.69 -8.66 -10.10
CA ILE A 7 -5.62 -7.58 -9.12
C ILE A 7 -5.68 -8.16 -7.70
N VAL A 8 -4.65 -7.87 -6.91
CA VAL A 8 -4.56 -8.21 -5.48
C VAL A 8 -4.80 -6.93 -4.67
N PRO A 9 -5.95 -6.77 -4.00
CA PRO A 9 -6.21 -5.60 -3.18
C PRO A 9 -5.52 -5.72 -1.82
N LEU A 10 -4.77 -4.69 -1.41
CA LEU A 10 -4.20 -4.54 -0.07
C LEU A 10 -4.95 -3.43 0.68
N LEU A 11 -5.74 -3.80 1.67
CA LEU A 11 -6.59 -2.88 2.43
C LEU A 11 -5.76 -2.09 3.44
N ILE A 12 -5.89 -0.76 3.41
CA ILE A 12 -5.21 0.15 4.36
C ILE A 12 -6.23 0.85 5.27
N GLY A 13 -7.40 1.18 4.73
CA GLY A 13 -8.48 1.87 5.42
C GLY A 13 -8.20 3.38 5.52
N ASN A 14 -7.09 3.77 6.13
CA ASN A 14 -6.76 5.16 6.41
C ASN A 14 -6.02 5.87 5.26
N GLU A 15 -6.58 6.95 4.72
CA GLU A 15 -6.03 7.73 3.59
C GLU A 15 -4.67 8.37 3.92
N LYS A 16 -4.48 8.90 5.14
CA LYS A 16 -3.20 9.51 5.53
C LYS A 16 -2.08 8.47 5.54
N LEU A 17 -2.36 7.28 6.09
CA LEU A 17 -1.44 6.16 6.07
C LEU A 17 -1.16 5.71 4.63
N ALA A 18 -2.21 5.55 3.80
CA ALA A 18 -2.07 5.11 2.42
C ALA A 18 -1.20 6.07 1.59
N ARG A 19 -1.42 7.39 1.71
CA ARG A 19 -0.62 8.42 1.03
C ARG A 19 0.85 8.43 1.49
N THR A 20 1.07 8.35 2.80
CA THR A 20 2.42 8.35 3.38
C THR A 20 3.19 7.10 2.95
N ALA A 21 2.55 5.93 3.04
CA ALA A 21 3.14 4.67 2.60
C ALA A 21 3.41 4.70 1.09
N ASN A 22 2.48 5.19 0.27
CA ASN A 22 2.67 5.26 -1.19
C ASN A 22 3.91 6.08 -1.58
N ARG A 23 4.18 7.18 -0.87
CA ARG A 23 5.39 7.98 -1.09
C ARG A 23 6.66 7.18 -0.78
N LEU A 24 6.71 6.50 0.37
CA LEU A 24 7.85 5.69 0.78
C LEU A 24 8.08 4.48 -0.13
N ILE A 25 7.01 3.81 -0.55
CA ILE A 25 7.07 2.68 -1.48
C ILE A 25 7.70 3.13 -2.80
N PHE A 26 7.29 4.31 -3.31
CA PHE A 26 7.86 4.90 -4.52
C PHE A 26 9.33 5.27 -4.36
N ASP A 27 9.71 5.90 -3.24
CA ASP A 27 11.11 6.25 -2.95
C ASP A 27 12.02 5.01 -2.82
N ARG A 28 11.47 3.86 -2.44
CA ARG A 28 12.17 2.57 -2.36
C ARG A 28 12.19 1.80 -3.68
N GLY A 29 11.66 2.38 -4.76
CA GLY A 29 11.74 1.81 -6.11
C GLY A 29 10.57 0.92 -6.50
N VAL A 30 9.47 0.90 -5.75
CA VAL A 30 8.26 0.13 -6.10
C VAL A 30 7.13 1.09 -6.46
N LEU A 31 6.42 0.82 -7.56
CA LEU A 31 5.20 1.54 -7.91
C LEU A 31 3.99 0.71 -7.50
N ALA A 32 3.26 1.15 -6.47
CA ALA A 32 2.01 0.54 -6.04
C ALA A 32 0.83 1.48 -6.32
N PHE A 33 -0.20 1.01 -7.02
CA PHE A 33 -1.37 1.85 -7.33
C PHE A 33 -2.26 2.03 -6.09
N MET A 34 -2.07 3.13 -5.39
CA MET A 34 -2.93 3.55 -4.28
C MET A 34 -4.25 4.13 -4.81
N VAL A 35 -5.37 3.70 -4.24
CA VAL A 35 -6.69 4.27 -4.52
C VAL A 35 -7.38 4.68 -3.22
N GLU A 36 -8.02 5.83 -3.27
CA GLU A 36 -8.78 6.45 -2.18
C GLU A 36 -10.00 7.19 -2.74
N PHE A 37 -10.72 7.94 -1.91
CA PHE A 37 -11.87 8.73 -2.34
C PHE A 37 -11.51 9.67 -3.52
N PRO A 38 -12.33 9.76 -4.58
CA PRO A 38 -13.70 9.24 -4.75
C PRO A 38 -13.80 7.81 -5.32
N VAL A 39 -12.67 7.17 -5.62
CA VAL A 39 -12.65 5.83 -6.24
C VAL A 39 -13.09 4.74 -5.26
N THR A 40 -12.76 4.92 -3.98
CA THR A 40 -13.27 4.09 -2.88
C THR A 40 -14.05 4.96 -1.89
N PRO A 41 -14.96 4.39 -1.08
CA PRO A 41 -15.53 5.10 0.05
C PRO A 41 -14.43 5.67 0.97
N THR A 42 -14.75 6.73 1.68
CA THR A 42 -13.90 7.28 2.75
C THR A 42 -13.64 6.22 3.81
N GLY A 43 -12.43 6.17 4.37
CA GLY A 43 -12.00 5.17 5.34
C GLY A 43 -11.78 3.77 4.73
N SER A 44 -11.75 3.65 3.40
CA SER A 44 -11.59 2.37 2.68
C SER A 44 -10.49 2.40 1.62
N SER A 45 -9.48 3.25 1.83
CA SER A 45 -8.29 3.33 0.98
C SER A 45 -7.56 1.99 0.89
N ARG A 46 -7.00 1.69 -0.27
CA ARG A 46 -6.33 0.41 -0.55
C ARG A 46 -5.32 0.56 -1.68
N PHE A 47 -4.33 -0.33 -1.73
CA PHE A 47 -3.51 -0.51 -2.92
C PHE A 47 -4.13 -1.58 -3.83
N ARG A 48 -4.07 -1.35 -5.13
CA ARG A 48 -4.40 -2.33 -6.17
C ARG A 48 -3.11 -2.85 -6.77
N LEU A 49 -2.62 -3.98 -6.27
CA LEU A 49 -1.42 -4.62 -6.78
C LEU A 49 -1.80 -5.43 -8.02
N GLN A 50 -0.95 -5.41 -9.04
CA GLN A 50 -1.17 -6.10 -10.31
C GLN A 50 0.08 -6.86 -10.70
N VAL A 51 -0.02 -8.19 -10.77
CA VAL A 51 1.09 -9.03 -11.21
C VAL A 51 1.02 -9.16 -12.74
N GLN A 52 2.13 -8.87 -13.41
CA GLN A 52 2.27 -9.03 -14.85
C GLN A 52 2.99 -10.34 -15.17
N ALA A 53 2.78 -10.87 -16.38
CA ALA A 53 3.40 -12.12 -16.82
C ALA A 53 4.94 -12.12 -16.76
N ASN A 54 5.55 -10.93 -16.83
CA ASN A 54 7.00 -10.76 -16.84
C ASN A 54 7.61 -10.64 -15.42
N HIS A 55 6.79 -10.52 -14.37
CA HIS A 55 7.32 -10.53 -13.00
C HIS A 55 7.78 -11.92 -12.62
N LYS A 56 8.95 -11.99 -12.01
CA LYS A 56 9.46 -13.20 -11.39
C LYS A 56 8.99 -13.29 -9.93
N PRO A 57 8.98 -14.49 -9.32
CA PRO A 57 8.65 -14.63 -7.91
C PRO A 57 9.49 -13.72 -7.00
N GLU A 58 10.76 -13.49 -7.34
CA GLU A 58 11.67 -12.64 -6.58
C GLU A 58 11.23 -11.17 -6.60
N ASP A 59 10.70 -10.68 -7.72
CA ASP A 59 10.16 -9.32 -7.83
C ASP A 59 8.97 -9.12 -6.89
N ALA A 60 8.11 -10.15 -6.78
CA ALA A 60 6.96 -10.12 -5.88
C ALA A 60 7.38 -10.17 -4.40
N CYS A 61 8.39 -10.97 -4.07
CA CYS A 61 8.97 -11.02 -2.72
C CYS A 61 9.57 -9.66 -2.32
N GLU A 62 10.37 -9.06 -3.21
CA GLU A 62 11.01 -7.77 -2.94
C GLU A 62 9.98 -6.65 -2.84
N ALA A 63 9.01 -6.61 -3.76
CA ALA A 63 7.92 -5.62 -3.68
C ALA A 63 7.12 -5.76 -2.38
N THR A 64 6.81 -6.99 -1.96
CA THR A 64 6.07 -7.23 -0.70
C THR A 64 6.85 -6.76 0.51
N ARG A 65 8.16 -7.04 0.57
CA ARG A 65 9.05 -6.57 1.64
C ARG A 65 9.09 -5.04 1.72
N ILE A 66 9.30 -4.37 0.58
CA ILE A 66 9.32 -2.91 0.50
C ILE A 66 7.99 -2.31 0.93
N ILE A 67 6.87 -2.90 0.51
CA ILE A 67 5.53 -2.45 0.87
C ILE A 67 5.30 -2.57 2.38
N ASP A 68 5.64 -3.72 2.98
CA ASP A 68 5.45 -3.98 4.40
C ASP A 68 6.26 -3.00 5.27
N GLU A 69 7.56 -2.88 4.99
CA GLU A 69 8.44 -1.95 5.71
C GLU A 69 7.98 -0.50 5.56
N SER A 70 7.56 -0.08 4.37
CA SER A 70 7.07 1.28 4.13
C SER A 70 5.79 1.58 4.90
N ILE A 71 4.89 0.60 5.04
CA ILE A 71 3.67 0.74 5.83
C ILE A 71 4.02 0.82 7.32
N ALA A 72 4.93 -0.02 7.81
CA ALA A 72 5.38 -0.01 9.20
C ALA A 72 6.02 1.35 9.57
N ASP A 73 6.93 1.85 8.73
CA ASP A 73 7.58 3.14 8.95
C ASP A 73 6.60 4.30 8.87
N SER A 74 5.63 4.25 7.95
CA SER A 74 4.57 5.25 7.88
C SER A 74 3.70 5.26 9.13
N ARG A 75 3.39 4.10 9.72
CA ARG A 75 2.64 4.01 10.98
C ARG A 75 3.44 4.63 12.13
N ALA A 76 4.73 4.30 12.25
CA ALA A 76 5.61 4.85 13.27
C ALA A 76 5.79 6.37 13.12
N TYR A 77 5.95 6.85 11.89
CA TYR A 77 6.02 8.27 11.60
C TYR A 77 4.73 8.99 12.02
N LEU A 78 3.56 8.49 11.58
CA LEU A 78 2.28 9.14 11.88
C LEU A 78 1.95 9.10 13.38
N SER A 79 2.29 8.03 14.10
CA SER A 79 2.11 7.98 15.55
C SER A 79 3.01 8.97 16.28
N SER A 80 4.26 9.14 15.84
CA SER A 80 5.21 10.10 16.41
C SER A 80 4.85 11.57 16.09
N ALA A 81 4.34 11.83 14.89
CA ALA A 81 4.06 13.18 14.40
C ALA A 81 2.70 13.73 14.89
N PHE A 82 1.72 12.86 15.13
CA PHE A 82 0.35 13.28 15.44
C PHE A 82 -0.20 12.73 16.78
N GLY A 83 0.57 11.91 17.50
CA GLY A 83 0.11 11.24 18.73
C GLY A 83 -0.98 10.19 18.46
N SER A 84 -1.18 9.26 19.39
CA SER A 84 -2.18 8.19 19.31
C SER A 84 -3.61 8.74 19.30
N GLY A 85 -4.05 9.24 18.16
CA GLY A 85 -5.33 9.92 17.99
C GLY A 85 -5.82 9.82 16.55
N VAL A 86 -5.87 8.61 16.02
CA VAL A 86 -6.71 8.22 14.87
C VAL A 86 -7.26 6.83 15.13
#